data_AF-A0A453SUU1-F1
#
_entry.id   AF-A0A453SUU1-F1
#
_cell.length_a   1.000
_cell.length_b   1.000
_cell.length_c   1.000
_cell.angle_alpha   90.00
_cell.angle_beta   90.00
_cell.angle_gamma   90.00
#
_symmetry.space_group_name_H-M   'P 1'
#
loop_
_entity.id
_entity.type
_entity.pdbx_description
1 polymer ?
#
loop_
_entity_poly.entity_id
_entity_poly.type
_entity_poly.pdbx_seq_one_letter_code
_entity_poly.pdbx_strand_id
1 'polypeptide(L)'
;FIDSDHPEIKKGTSDQSFHDIFHFEILRKLQDFTQYLGHNVRVILVPSVRDAHHDAVFPQPAFDSHLPEDITQQITCLSNPSLFSSNERYNLAVAQ
;
A
#
# COMPACT_ATOMS: atom_id res chain seq x y z
N PHE A 1 -4.07 -3.25 -4.62
CA PHE A 1 -2.76 -3.82 -5.03
C PHE A 1 -2.88 -5.26 -5.50
N ILE A 2 -3.37 -6.19 -4.67
CA ILE A 2 -3.74 -7.54 -5.12
C ILE A 2 -5.26 -7.61 -5.11
N ASP A 3 -5.86 -7.51 -6.30
CA ASP A 3 -7.32 -7.42 -6.43
C ASP A 3 -7.96 -8.78 -6.18
N SER A 4 -8.74 -8.89 -5.10
CA SER A 4 -9.53 -10.07 -4.74
C SER A 4 -10.54 -10.47 -5.83
N ASP A 5 -10.93 -9.55 -6.70
CA ASP A 5 -11.79 -9.86 -7.84
C ASP A 5 -11.03 -10.34 -9.08
N HIS A 6 -9.70 -10.26 -9.09
CA HIS A 6 -8.91 -10.68 -10.24
C HIS A 6 -9.11 -12.19 -10.52
N PRO A 7 -9.38 -12.61 -11.77
CA PRO A 7 -9.73 -14.00 -12.07
C PRO A 7 -8.71 -15.03 -11.57
N GLU A 8 -7.42 -14.73 -11.68
CA GLU A 8 -6.35 -15.61 -11.18
C GLU A 8 -6.30 -15.69 -9.65
N ILE A 9 -6.67 -14.61 -8.96
CA ILE A 9 -6.74 -14.58 -7.50
C ILE A 9 -7.92 -15.43 -7.02
N LYS A 10 -9.09 -15.33 -7.68
CA LYS A 10 -10.27 -16.16 -7.35
C LYS A 10 -10.06 -17.65 -7.61
N LYS A 11 -9.26 -18.01 -8.60
CA LYS A 11 -8.96 -19.41 -8.92
C LYS A 11 -8.05 -20.07 -7.87
N GLY A 12 -7.39 -19.29 -7.01
CA GLY A 12 -6.45 -19.81 -6.00
C GLY A 12 -5.23 -20.49 -6.62
N THR A 13 -4.78 -20.02 -7.79
CA THR A 13 -3.69 -20.64 -8.56
C THR A 13 -2.29 -20.28 -8.06
N SER A 14 -2.17 -19.43 -7.04
CA SER A 14 -0.88 -19.04 -6.47
C SER A 14 -0.56 -19.86 -5.22
N ASP A 15 0.62 -20.47 -5.21
CA ASP A 15 1.16 -21.20 -4.04
C ASP A 15 1.70 -20.26 -2.94
N GLN A 16 1.72 -18.94 -3.21
CA GLN A 16 2.21 -17.91 -2.28
C GLN A 16 1.05 -17.26 -1.52
N SER A 17 1.29 -16.84 -0.27
CA SER A 17 0.29 -16.05 0.45
C SER A 17 0.14 -14.66 -0.18
N PHE A 18 -1.07 -14.10 -0.18
CA PHE A 18 -1.26 -12.73 -0.69
C PHE A 18 -0.45 -11.70 0.10
N HIS A 19 -0.20 -11.97 1.38
CA HIS A 19 0.69 -11.17 2.21
C HIS A 19 2.12 -11.17 1.65
N ASP A 20 2.68 -12.34 1.35
CA ASP A 20 4.03 -12.46 0.76
C ASP A 20 4.11 -11.77 -0.60
N ILE A 21 3.09 -11.93 -1.45
CA ILE A 21 3.04 -11.26 -2.76
C ILE A 21 3.08 -9.73 -2.55
N PHE A 22 2.29 -9.20 -1.61
CA PHE A 22 2.30 -7.76 -1.35
C PHE A 22 3.67 -7.28 -0.88
N HIS A 23 4.29 -7.98 0.09
CA HIS A 23 5.59 -7.59 0.63
C HIS A 23 6.72 -7.73 -0.39
N PHE A 24 6.82 -8.85 -1.11
CA PHE A 24 7.96 -9.13 -1.98
C PHE A 24 7.83 -8.57 -3.39
N GLU A 25 6.60 -8.49 -3.92
CA GLU A 25 6.39 -8.06 -5.31
C GLU A 25 5.96 -6.60 -5.44
N ILE A 26 5.28 -6.04 -4.43
CA ILE A 26 4.79 -4.67 -4.47
C ILE A 26 5.68 -3.76 -3.64
N LEU A 27 5.85 -4.03 -2.34
CA LEU A 27 6.64 -3.15 -1.47
C LEU A 27 8.11 -3.08 -1.93
N ARG A 28 8.73 -4.21 -2.31
CA ARG A 28 10.11 -4.20 -2.86
C ARG A 28 10.24 -3.34 -4.11
N LYS A 29 9.31 -3.43 -5.07
CA LYS A 29 9.37 -2.61 -6.29
C LYS A 29 9.20 -1.12 -6.00
N LEU A 30 8.33 -0.77 -5.04
CA LEU A 30 8.18 0.60 -4.57
C LEU A 30 9.46 1.09 -3.89
N GLN A 31 10.11 0.25 -3.10
CA GLN A 31 11.41 0.56 -2.47
C GLN A 31 12.45 0.88 -3.52
N ASP A 32 12.66 -0.02 -4.50
CA ASP A 32 13.63 0.18 -5.58
C ASP A 32 13.36 1.50 -6.32
N PHE A 33 12.08 1.81 -6.59
CA PHE A 33 11.65 3.04 -7.23
C PHE A 33 11.96 4.29 -6.38
N THR A 34 11.63 4.26 -5.09
CA THR A 34 11.91 5.38 -4.17
C THR A 34 13.41 5.60 -3.96
N GLN A 35 14.19 4.51 -3.87
CA GLN A 35 15.64 4.59 -3.76
C GLN A 35 16.28 5.18 -5.02
N TYR A 36 15.78 4.80 -6.20
CA TYR A 36 16.24 5.34 -7.48
C TYR A 36 15.97 6.85 -7.62
N LEU A 37 14.79 7.33 -7.23
CA LEU A 37 14.42 8.75 -7.34
C LEU A 37 14.90 9.61 -6.17
N GLY A 38 15.25 8.99 -5.04
CA GLY A 38 15.65 9.66 -3.82
C GLY A 38 14.56 10.58 -3.26
N HIS A 39 14.97 11.70 -2.65
CA HIS A 39 14.06 12.63 -1.94
C HIS A 39 13.09 13.40 -2.84
N ASN A 40 13.12 13.18 -4.16
CA ASN A 40 12.23 13.85 -5.11
C ASN A 40 10.82 13.24 -5.15
N VAL A 41 10.62 12.09 -4.51
CA VAL A 41 9.33 11.40 -4.48
C VAL A 41 8.94 11.04 -3.05
N ARG A 42 7.64 11.10 -2.78
CA ARG A 42 7.02 10.48 -1.61
C ARG A 42 5.86 9.62 -2.09
N VAL A 43 5.74 8.43 -1.54
CA VAL A 43 4.69 7.48 -1.89
C VAL A 43 3.72 7.38 -0.72
N ILE A 44 2.44 7.55 -1.00
CA ILE A 44 1.37 7.33 -0.03
C ILE A 44 0.61 6.09 -0.46
N LEU A 45 0.53 5.10 0.42
CA LEU A 45 -0.24 3.88 0.22
C LEU A 45 -1.53 3.94 1.04
N VAL A 46 -2.64 3.67 0.40
CA VAL A 46 -3.97 3.62 1.01
C VAL A 46 -4.60 2.27 0.64
N PRO A 47 -5.15 1.51 1.60
CA PRO A 47 -5.79 0.22 1.31
C PRO A 47 -7.13 0.39 0.60
N SER A 48 -7.59 -0.68 -0.03
CA SER A 48 -8.94 -0.83 -0.59
C SER A 48 -9.60 -2.10 -0.06
N VAL A 49 -10.93 -2.11 0.08
CA VAL A 49 -11.68 -3.30 0.55
C VAL A 49 -11.55 -4.50 -0.41
N ARG A 50 -10.98 -4.27 -1.60
CA ARG A 50 -10.68 -5.30 -2.59
C ARG A 50 -9.27 -5.87 -2.46
N ASP A 51 -8.44 -5.37 -1.55
CA ASP A 51 -7.11 -5.91 -1.30
C ASP A 51 -7.18 -7.29 -0.63
N ALA A 52 -6.84 -8.34 -1.37
CA ALA A 52 -6.94 -9.73 -0.90
C ALA A 52 -6.05 -10.07 0.30
N HIS A 53 -5.04 -9.23 0.59
CA HIS A 53 -4.08 -9.42 1.67
C HIS A 53 -4.40 -8.57 2.91
N HIS A 54 -5.50 -7.83 2.90
CA HIS A 54 -5.87 -6.85 3.94
C HIS A 54 -7.35 -6.96 4.31
N ASP A 55 -7.77 -6.18 5.31
CA ASP A 55 -9.15 -6.21 5.81
C ASP A 55 -10.17 -5.85 4.71
N ALA A 56 -11.17 -6.70 4.49
CA ALA A 56 -12.21 -6.44 3.49
C ALA A 56 -13.37 -5.53 3.99
N VAL A 57 -13.20 -4.88 5.15
CA VAL A 57 -14.26 -4.12 5.83
C VAL A 57 -13.85 -2.66 5.99
N PHE A 58 -14.79 -1.75 5.70
CA PHE A 58 -14.60 -0.32 5.88
C PHE A 58 -15.04 0.13 7.30
N PRO A 59 -14.31 1.04 7.97
CA PRO A 59 -13.02 1.62 7.58
C PRO A 59 -11.86 0.62 7.75
N GLN A 60 -10.84 0.72 6.90
CA GLN A 60 -9.66 -0.15 6.92
C GLN A 60 -8.47 0.55 7.59
N PRO A 61 -7.70 -0.17 8.44
CA PRO A 61 -6.46 0.35 9.02
C PRO A 61 -5.40 0.52 7.93
N ALA A 62 -4.37 1.32 8.18
CA ALA A 62 -3.20 1.39 7.29
C ALA A 62 -2.51 0.02 7.18
N PHE A 63 -1.79 -0.22 6.07
CA PHE A 63 -0.96 -1.43 5.93
C PHE A 63 0.11 -1.49 7.01
N ASP A 64 0.39 -2.70 7.50
CA ASP A 64 1.49 -2.94 8.42
C ASP A 64 2.82 -2.92 7.65
N SER A 65 3.41 -1.74 7.59
CA SER A 65 4.73 -1.55 7.00
C SER A 65 5.78 -1.93 8.03
N HIS A 66 6.01 -3.22 8.26
CA HIS A 66 7.25 -3.72 8.90
C HIS A 66 8.46 -3.46 7.99
N LEU A 67 8.61 -2.22 7.56
CA LEU A 67 9.64 -1.75 6.65
C LEU A 67 10.87 -1.37 7.47
N PRO A 68 12.08 -1.72 7.01
CA PRO A 68 13.33 -1.19 7.52
C PRO A 68 13.28 0.35 7.67
N GLU A 69 13.84 0.88 8.76
CA GLU A 69 13.69 2.27 9.19
C GLU A 69 14.19 3.29 8.14
N ASP A 70 15.21 2.92 7.37
CA ASP A 70 15.76 3.64 6.22
C ASP A 70 14.77 3.82 5.07
N ILE A 71 13.76 2.95 4.98
CA ILE A 71 12.72 2.95 3.94
C ILE A 71 11.48 3.77 4.37
N THR A 72 11.24 3.86 5.69
CA THR A 72 10.06 4.53 6.27
C THR A 72 9.98 6.03 5.97
N GLN A 73 11.07 6.66 5.55
CA GLN A 73 11.13 8.11 5.35
C GLN A 73 10.39 8.59 4.07
N GLN A 74 10.21 7.71 3.07
CA GLN A 74 9.64 8.08 1.76
C GLN A 74 8.30 7.40 1.45
N ILE A 75 7.98 6.28 2.11
CA ILE A 75 6.72 5.56 1.95
C ILE A 75 5.90 5.73 3.22
N THR A 76 4.67 6.24 3.09
CA THR A 76 3.73 6.42 4.19
C THR A 76 2.46 5.63 3.91
N CYS A 77 2.03 4.81 4.87
CA CYS A 77 0.76 4.09 4.80
C CYS A 77 -0.31 4.85 5.59
N LEU A 78 -1.48 5.08 4.98
CA LEU A 78 -2.64 5.71 5.61
C LEU A 78 -3.83 4.74 5.64
N SER A 79 -4.81 5.02 6.51
CA SER A 79 -6.08 4.30 6.56
C SER A 79 -6.98 4.61 5.36
N ASN A 80 -7.97 3.76 5.13
CA ASN A 80 -9.08 4.03 4.21
C ASN A 80 -10.38 4.19 5.01
N PRO A 81 -10.99 5.39 5.06
CA PRO A 81 -10.56 6.63 4.43
C PRO A 81 -9.47 7.32 5.28
N SER A 82 -8.83 8.36 4.72
CA SER A 82 -7.94 9.25 5.48
C SER A 82 -7.97 10.68 4.96
N LEU A 83 -7.62 11.61 5.84
CA LEU A 83 -7.32 12.99 5.50
C LEU A 83 -5.82 13.21 5.69
N PHE A 84 -5.15 13.77 4.68
CA PHE A 84 -3.75 14.15 4.81
C PHE A 84 -3.51 15.53 4.19
N SER A 85 -2.47 16.21 4.65
CA SER A 85 -2.08 17.51 4.13
C SER A 85 -0.85 17.36 3.23
N SER A 86 -0.96 17.83 1.99
CA SER A 86 0.21 18.00 1.12
C SER A 86 0.70 19.43 1.29
N ASN A 87 1.84 19.60 1.98
CA ASN A 87 2.33 20.89 2.45
C ASN A 87 1.32 21.59 3.38
N GLU A 88 1.49 22.90 3.60
CA GLU A 88 0.71 23.66 4.58
C GLU A 88 -0.66 24.16 4.09
N ARG A 89 -1.10 23.78 2.87
CA ARG A 89 -2.21 24.51 2.20
C ARG A 89 -3.39 23.70 1.72
N TYR A 90 -3.29 22.37 1.61
CA TYR A 90 -4.38 21.57 1.04
C TYR A 90 -4.60 20.29 1.84
N ASN A 91 -5.80 20.17 2.41
CA ASN A 91 -6.29 18.92 2.98
C ASN A 91 -6.88 18.08 1.85
N LEU A 92 -6.32 16.90 1.65
CA LEU A 92 -6.72 15.93 0.64
C LEU A 92 -7.41 14.77 1.37
N ALA A 93 -8.66 14.52 1.01
CA ALA A 93 -9.39 13.35 1.46
C ALA A 93 -9.15 12.21 0.46
N VAL A 94 -8.82 11.02 0.96
CA VAL A 94 -8.65 9.82 0.15
C VAL A 94 -9.54 8.72 0.68
N ALA A 95 -10.26 8.08 -0.23
CA ALA A 95 -10.99 6.84 -0.01
C ALA A 95 -10.88 5.98 -1.28
N GLN A 96 -10.80 4.67 -1.11
CA GLN A 96 -10.61 3.68 -2.18
C GLN A 96 -11.66 2.59 -2.11
#